data_AF-A0A1T2CPQ4-F1
#
_entry.id   AF-A0A1T2CPQ4-F1
#
_cell.length_a   1.000
_cell.length_b   1.000
_cell.length_c   1.000
_cell.angle_alpha   90.00
_cell.angle_beta   90.00
_cell.angle_gamma   90.00
#
_symmetry.space_group_name_H-M   'P 1'
#
loop_
_entity.id
_entity.type
_entity.pdbx_description
1 polymer ?
#
loop_
_entity_poly.entity_id
_entity_poly.type
_entity_poly.pdbx_seq_one_letter_code
_entity_poly.pdbx_strand_id
1 'polypeptide(L)'
;MYDINIRLLKPFILVFVMLMLASCTAGDGLFTQDNPAGFWYGLWHGVISVVTLVIHLFNENVLVYEVNNVGGWYDFGFLLGVICIWGGSSHVNCKSSEKKQREKEWDEIGEKVEKKVMRRLKAWSEDEEGSGSSKEWDEIGEKVEKKLKRKIREWAEKE
;
A
#
# COMPACT_ATOMS: atom_id res chain seq x y z
N MET A 1 31.44 -5.41 -7.72
CA MET A 1 30.06 -5.40 -7.20
C MET A 1 29.58 -6.84 -7.23
N TYR A 2 29.33 -7.46 -6.08
CA TYR A 2 28.82 -8.83 -6.06
C TYR A 2 27.33 -8.79 -6.39
N ASP A 3 26.95 -9.33 -7.54
CA ASP A 3 25.54 -9.56 -7.88
C ASP A 3 25.01 -10.65 -6.95
N ILE A 4 24.42 -10.22 -5.83
CA ILE A 4 23.79 -11.11 -4.86
C ILE A 4 22.58 -11.75 -5.54
N ASN A 5 22.76 -13.00 -5.95
CA ASN A 5 21.76 -13.78 -6.65
C ASN A 5 20.60 -14.09 -5.68
N ILE A 6 19.48 -13.38 -5.80
CA ILE A 6 18.28 -13.53 -4.94
C ILE A 6 17.78 -14.99 -4.83
N ARG A 7 18.07 -15.83 -5.84
CA ARG A 7 17.75 -17.28 -5.80
C ARG A 7 18.57 -18.06 -4.77
N LEU A 8 19.81 -17.65 -4.48
CA LEU A 8 20.68 -18.21 -3.44
C LEU A 8 20.40 -17.63 -2.05
N LEU A 9 19.77 -16.44 -1.99
CA LEU A 9 19.37 -15.78 -0.73
C LEU A 9 18.18 -16.49 -0.06
N LYS A 10 17.23 -17.01 -0.86
CA LYS A 10 16.02 -17.70 -0.39
C LYS A 10 16.28 -18.88 0.57
N PRO A 11 17.15 -19.86 0.26
CA PRO A 11 17.44 -20.94 1.20
C PRO A 11 18.16 -20.43 2.45
N PHE A 12 19.01 -19.39 2.34
CA PHE A 12 19.68 -18.78 3.48
C PHE A 12 18.72 -18.10 4.45
N ILE A 13 17.74 -17.35 3.92
CA ILE A 13 16.66 -16.75 4.72
C ILE A 13 15.83 -17.85 5.39
N LEU A 14 15.51 -18.93 4.66
CA LEU A 14 14.69 -20.02 5.18
C LEU A 14 15.41 -20.77 6.31
N VAL A 15 16.72 -21.04 6.16
CA VAL A 15 17.56 -21.63 7.21
C VAL A 15 17.70 -20.69 8.40
N PHE A 16 17.89 -19.39 8.18
CA PHE A 16 17.92 -18.39 9.25
C PHE A 16 16.61 -18.34 10.03
N VAL A 17 15.46 -18.34 9.34
CA VAL A 17 14.13 -18.41 9.98
C VAL A 17 13.97 -19.71 10.76
N MET A 18 14.43 -20.84 10.23
CA MET A 18 14.38 -22.13 10.94
C MET A 18 15.26 -22.14 12.20
N LEU A 19 16.45 -21.53 12.14
CA LEU A 19 17.35 -21.34 13.29
C LEU A 19 16.70 -20.43 14.35
N MET A 20 16.00 -19.37 13.93
CA MET A 20 15.29 -18.48 14.84
C MET A 20 14.08 -19.12 15.52
N LEU A 21 13.43 -20.09 14.87
CA LEU A 21 12.36 -20.88 15.49
C LEU A 21 12.90 -21.82 16.59
N ALA A 22 14.20 -22.15 16.58
CA ALA A 22 14.84 -22.98 17.61
C ALA A 22 15.33 -22.18 18.83
N SER A 23 15.36 -20.84 18.77
CA SER A 23 15.79 -19.96 19.88
C SER A 23 14.63 -19.34 20.67
N CYS A 24 13.39 -19.77 20.44
CA CYS A 24 12.21 -19.18 21.07
C CYS A 24 11.94 -19.83 22.43
N THR A 25 12.63 -19.35 23.46
CA THR A 25 12.11 -19.44 24.83
C THR A 25 12.50 -18.17 25.59
N ALA A 26 11.56 -17.23 25.65
CA ALA A 26 11.63 -16.07 26.52
C ALA A 26 10.83 -16.43 27.78
N GLY A 27 11.50 -16.46 28.94
CA GLY A 27 10.90 -16.82 30.23
C GLY A 27 11.70 -17.80 31.09
N ASP A 28 12.78 -18.39 30.57
CA ASP A 28 13.51 -19.48 31.23
C ASP A 28 14.53 -18.98 32.27
N GLY A 29 14.15 -18.12 33.22
CA GLY A 29 15.00 -17.73 34.35
C GLY A 29 16.39 -17.16 34.01
N LEU A 30 16.63 -16.80 32.74
CA LEU A 30 17.92 -16.29 32.23
C LEU A 30 18.21 -14.88 32.75
N PHE A 31 17.15 -14.11 33.02
CA PHE A 31 17.24 -12.74 33.52
C PHE A 31 16.77 -12.70 34.96
N THR A 32 17.71 -12.41 35.85
CA THR A 32 17.46 -12.19 37.27
C THR A 32 17.66 -10.71 37.59
N GLN A 33 17.30 -10.29 38.80
CA GLN A 33 17.52 -8.91 39.26
C GLN A 33 18.99 -8.48 39.17
N ASP A 34 19.93 -9.43 39.34
CA ASP A 34 21.37 -9.20 39.26
C ASP A 34 21.92 -9.18 37.82
N ASN A 35 21.17 -9.73 36.86
CA ASN A 35 21.52 -9.75 35.45
C ASN A 35 20.31 -9.43 34.56
N PRO A 36 19.86 -8.16 34.54
CA PRO A 36 18.66 -7.75 33.82
C PRO A 36 18.87 -7.73 32.30
N ALA A 37 17.79 -7.93 31.56
CA ALA A 37 17.78 -7.81 30.10
C ALA A 37 18.10 -6.38 29.65
N GLY A 38 19.14 -6.25 28.82
CA GLY A 38 19.59 -4.98 28.23
C GLY A 38 18.96 -4.67 26.85
N PHE A 39 19.49 -3.65 26.17
CA PHE A 39 19.03 -3.18 24.86
C PHE A 39 18.90 -4.29 23.80
N TRP A 40 19.90 -5.16 23.65
CA TRP A 40 19.92 -6.20 22.62
C TRP A 40 18.82 -7.24 22.81
N TYR A 41 18.51 -7.58 24.06
CA TYR A 41 17.38 -8.46 24.38
C TYR A 41 16.05 -7.75 24.16
N GLY A 42 15.96 -6.45 24.49
CA GLY A 42 14.81 -5.63 24.11
C GLY A 42 14.56 -5.69 22.61
N LEU A 43 15.58 -5.42 21.79
CA LEU A 43 15.50 -5.49 20.33
C LEU A 43 15.01 -6.86 19.83
N TRP A 44 15.59 -7.93 20.37
CA TRP A 44 15.20 -9.30 20.03
C TRP A 44 13.75 -9.60 20.39
N HIS A 45 13.32 -9.28 21.62
CA HIS A 45 11.94 -9.46 22.08
C HIS A 45 10.95 -8.63 21.26
N GLY A 46 11.34 -7.41 20.85
CA GLY A 46 10.53 -6.58 19.96
C GLY A 46 10.29 -7.22 18.59
N VAL A 47 11.31 -7.85 18.00
CA VAL A 47 11.21 -8.53 16.70
C VAL A 47 10.24 -9.71 16.77
N ILE A 48 10.30 -10.51 17.83
CA ILE A 48 9.45 -11.71 17.99
C ILE A 48 8.12 -11.43 18.70
N SER A 49 7.86 -10.20 19.13
CA SER A 49 6.75 -9.79 20.01
C SER A 49 5.37 -10.28 19.56
N VAL A 50 5.04 -10.21 18.27
CA VAL A 50 3.73 -10.66 17.77
C VAL A 50 3.60 -12.17 17.80
N VAL A 51 4.68 -12.91 17.51
CA VAL A 51 4.68 -14.38 17.60
C VAL A 51 4.57 -14.82 19.04
N THR A 52 5.32 -14.20 19.95
CA THR A 52 5.25 -14.51 21.38
C THR A 52 3.90 -14.13 21.99
N LEU A 53 3.26 -13.04 21.50
CA LEU A 53 1.91 -12.67 21.89
C LEU A 53 0.87 -13.74 21.51
N VAL A 54 0.97 -14.32 20.31
CA VAL A 54 0.10 -15.42 19.89
C VAL A 54 0.29 -16.64 20.80
N ILE A 55 1.54 -16.97 21.16
CA ILE A 55 1.84 -18.09 22.06
C ILE A 55 1.33 -17.80 23.48
N HIS A 56 1.52 -16.58 23.99
CA HIS A 56 1.07 -16.14 25.32
C HIS A 56 -0.43 -16.36 25.51
N LEU A 57 -1.23 -16.19 24.45
CA LEU A 57 -2.67 -16.41 24.48
C LEU A 57 -3.06 -17.87 24.77
N PHE A 58 -2.20 -18.84 24.40
CA PHE A 58 -2.41 -20.26 24.66
C PHE A 58 -1.60 -20.78 25.85
N ASN A 59 -0.56 -20.06 26.28
CA ASN A 59 0.32 -20.44 27.37
C ASN A 59 0.76 -19.20 28.18
N GLU A 60 0.16 -19.03 29.36
CA GLU A 60 0.42 -17.90 30.26
C GLU A 60 1.86 -17.84 30.80
N ASN A 61 2.63 -18.94 30.68
CA ASN A 61 4.02 -18.98 31.16
C ASN A 61 5.00 -18.24 30.24
N VAL A 62 4.62 -17.91 29.01
CA VAL A 62 5.49 -17.24 28.04
C VAL A 62 5.20 -15.75 28.06
N LEU A 63 6.13 -14.93 28.55
CA LEU A 63 5.94 -13.49 28.59
C LEU A 63 6.43 -12.83 27.30
N VAL A 64 5.65 -11.89 26.77
CA VAL A 64 6.02 -11.10 25.58
C VAL A 64 7.16 -10.12 25.90
N TYR A 65 7.24 -9.71 27.17
CA TYR A 65 8.12 -8.66 27.64
C TYR A 65 8.78 -9.12 28.94
N GLU A 66 10.09 -8.90 29.05
CA GLU A 66 10.88 -9.34 30.20
C GLU A 66 10.65 -8.43 31.41
N VAL A 67 10.34 -9.02 32.57
CA VAL A 67 10.07 -8.29 33.82
C VAL A 67 11.38 -7.78 34.43
N ASN A 68 12.44 -8.58 34.35
CA ASN A 68 13.77 -8.22 34.86
C ASN A 68 14.60 -7.52 33.78
N ASN A 69 14.36 -6.23 33.56
CA ASN A 69 15.05 -5.44 32.53
C ASN A 69 15.71 -4.16 33.07
N VAL A 70 16.57 -3.55 32.26
CA VAL A 70 17.30 -2.29 32.60
C VAL A 70 16.45 -1.02 32.45
N GLY A 71 15.16 -1.13 32.12
CA GLY A 71 14.23 -0.04 31.87
C GLY A 71 14.38 0.56 30.47
N GLY A 72 14.59 1.88 30.40
CA GLY A 72 14.45 2.66 29.17
C GLY A 72 15.32 2.20 27.98
N TRP A 73 16.52 1.66 28.22
CA TRP A 73 17.34 1.11 27.14
C TRP A 73 16.78 -0.20 26.57
N TYR A 74 16.17 -1.03 27.42
CA TYR A 74 15.45 -2.22 26.96
C TYR A 74 14.20 -1.82 26.18
N ASP A 75 13.42 -0.86 26.70
CA ASP A 75 12.20 -0.35 26.04
C ASP A 75 12.49 0.24 24.66
N PHE A 76 13.56 1.01 24.55
CA PHE A 76 14.00 1.58 23.28
C PHE A 76 14.33 0.49 22.26
N GLY A 77 15.07 -0.54 22.69
CA GLY A 77 15.34 -1.72 21.85
C GLY A 77 14.06 -2.42 21.42
N PHE A 78 13.16 -2.69 22.37
CA PHE A 78 11.88 -3.35 22.13
C PHE A 78 11.05 -2.61 21.09
N LEU A 79 10.83 -1.31 21.27
CA LEU A 79 10.08 -0.50 20.32
C LEU A 79 10.73 -0.47 18.95
N LEU A 80 12.06 -0.35 18.88
CA LEU A 80 12.79 -0.39 17.62
C LEU A 80 12.58 -1.72 16.89
N GLY A 81 12.66 -2.85 17.60
CA GLY A 81 12.43 -4.18 17.05
C GLY A 81 11.02 -4.34 16.49
N VAL A 82 10.01 -3.86 17.24
CA VAL A 82 8.61 -3.84 16.79
C VAL A 82 8.49 -3.01 15.52
N ILE A 83 9.01 -1.79 15.50
CA ILE A 83 8.86 -0.88 14.35
C ILE A 83 9.61 -1.41 13.12
N CYS A 84 10.78 -2.03 13.28
CA CYS A 84 11.56 -2.52 12.14
C CYS A 84 10.89 -3.65 11.37
N ILE A 85 10.15 -4.53 12.05
CA ILE A 85 9.53 -5.71 11.44
C ILE A 85 8.03 -5.52 11.23
N TRP A 86 7.37 -4.90 12.20
CA TRP A 86 5.91 -4.77 12.29
C TRP A 86 5.44 -3.33 12.08
N GLY A 87 6.34 -2.34 12.12
CA GLY A 87 6.03 -0.95 11.80
C GLY A 87 5.80 -0.80 10.30
N GLY A 88 4.56 -0.50 9.92
CA GLY A 88 4.20 -0.26 8.53
C GLY A 88 5.06 0.84 7.91
N SER A 89 5.59 0.58 6.71
CA SER A 89 6.26 1.61 5.92
C SER A 89 5.22 2.63 5.46
N SER A 90 5.12 3.74 6.19
CA SER A 90 4.41 4.92 5.71
C SER A 90 5.21 5.48 4.54
N HIS A 91 4.87 5.03 3.33
CA HIS A 91 5.43 5.57 2.10
C HIS A 91 5.01 7.05 2.00
N VAL A 92 5.87 7.95 2.47
CA VAL A 92 5.75 9.38 2.21
C VAL A 92 5.94 9.54 0.71
N ASN A 93 4.83 9.62 -0.02
CA ASN A 93 4.84 9.85 -1.46
C ASN A 93 5.17 11.32 -1.68
N CYS A 94 6.45 11.67 -1.60
CA CYS A 94 6.94 12.92 -2.15
C CYS A 94 6.69 12.87 -3.65
N LYS A 95 5.59 13.49 -4.11
CA LYS A 95 5.29 13.59 -5.54
C LYS A 95 6.53 14.18 -6.24
N SER A 96 7.14 13.42 -7.14
CA SER A 96 8.22 13.90 -8.01
C SER A 96 7.79 15.19 -8.72
N SER A 97 8.73 16.09 -8.97
CA SER A 97 8.51 17.32 -9.74
C SER A 97 7.82 17.06 -11.08
N GLU A 98 8.11 15.92 -11.72
CA GLU A 98 7.49 15.47 -12.97
C GLU A 98 5.99 15.20 -12.82
N LYS A 99 5.57 14.61 -11.69
CA LYS A 99 4.15 14.33 -11.41
C LYS A 99 3.38 15.63 -11.19
N LYS A 100 4.02 16.60 -10.51
CA LYS A 100 3.47 17.94 -10.30
C LYS A 100 3.34 18.72 -11.61
N GLN A 101 4.29 18.56 -12.53
CA GLN A 101 4.21 19.17 -13.86
C GLN A 101 3.09 18.55 -14.70
N ARG A 102 2.94 17.22 -14.71
CA ARG A 102 1.81 16.56 -15.38
C ARG A 102 0.46 17.02 -14.86
N GLU A 103 0.30 17.16 -13.54
CA GLU A 103 -0.96 17.67 -12.96
C GLU A 103 -1.31 19.06 -13.52
N LYS A 104 -0.33 19.97 -13.60
CA LYS A 104 -0.53 21.29 -14.21
C LYS A 104 -0.89 21.21 -15.71
N GLU A 105 -0.22 20.35 -16.47
CA GLU A 105 -0.51 20.15 -17.89
C GLU A 105 -1.95 19.63 -18.10
N TRP A 106 -2.41 18.71 -17.24
CA TRP A 106 -3.78 18.20 -17.27
C TRP A 106 -4.82 19.26 -16.91
N ASP A 107 -4.54 20.12 -15.91
CA ASP A 107 -5.41 21.23 -15.53
C ASP A 107 -5.56 22.23 -16.70
N GLU A 108 -4.45 22.58 -17.36
CA GLU A 108 -4.46 23.44 -18.55
C GLU A 108 -5.21 22.80 -19.73
N ILE A 109 -5.04 21.50 -19.95
CA ILE A 109 -5.79 20.77 -20.98
C ILE A 109 -7.28 20.78 -20.66
N GLY A 110 -7.66 20.55 -19.41
CA GLY A 110 -9.04 20.60 -18.94
C GLY A 110 -9.70 21.95 -19.22
N GLU A 111 -9.05 23.04 -18.85
CA GLU A 111 -9.57 24.40 -19.09
C GLU A 111 -9.74 24.70 -20.59
N LYS A 112 -8.80 24.22 -21.43
CA LYS A 112 -8.90 24.36 -22.90
C LYS A 112 -10.06 23.55 -23.48
N VAL A 113 -10.27 22.33 -22.98
CA VAL A 113 -11.39 21.48 -23.40
C VAL A 113 -12.72 22.12 -23.01
N GLU A 114 -12.85 22.56 -21.76
CA GLU A 114 -14.06 23.20 -21.25
C GLU A 114 -14.42 24.45 -22.04
N LYS A 115 -13.46 25.36 -22.28
CA LYS A 115 -13.67 26.55 -23.11
C LYS A 115 -14.10 26.20 -24.54
N LYS A 116 -13.52 25.15 -25.12
CA LYS A 116 -13.86 24.72 -26.49
C LYS A 116 -15.25 24.10 -26.55
N VAL A 117 -15.61 23.29 -25.56
CA VAL A 117 -16.94 22.70 -25.41
C VAL A 117 -17.99 23.79 -25.25
N MET A 118 -17.77 24.76 -24.35
CA MET A 118 -18.70 25.88 -24.15
C MET A 118 -18.88 26.76 -25.40
N ARG A 119 -17.80 27.03 -26.15
CA ARG A 119 -17.92 27.76 -27.43
C ARG A 119 -18.73 26.99 -28.46
N ARG A 120 -18.54 25.67 -28.55
CA ARG A 120 -19.29 24.81 -29.49
C ARG A 120 -20.76 24.71 -29.11
N LEU A 121 -21.06 24.52 -27.83
CA LEU A 121 -22.42 24.54 -27.29
C LEU A 121 -23.12 25.88 -27.56
N LYS A 122 -22.42 26.99 -27.33
CA LYS A 122 -22.96 28.32 -27.58
C LYS A 122 -23.21 28.57 -29.08
N ALA A 123 -22.29 28.18 -29.95
CA ALA A 123 -22.50 28.28 -31.40
C ALA A 123 -23.71 27.45 -31.86
N TRP A 124 -23.85 26.22 -31.36
CA TRP A 124 -25.03 25.39 -31.65
C TRP A 124 -26.33 25.99 -31.12
N SER A 125 -26.30 26.63 -29.95
CA SER A 125 -27.46 27.33 -29.39
C SER A 125 -27.84 28.59 -30.18
N GLU A 126 -26.87 29.31 -30.76
CA GLU A 126 -27.12 30.52 -31.55
C GLU A 126 -27.58 30.17 -32.98
N ASP A 127 -27.14 29.03 -33.51
CA ASP A 127 -27.61 28.47 -34.79
C ASP A 127 -29.03 27.86 -34.69
N GLU A 128 -29.59 27.71 -33.47
CA GLU A 128 -30.90 27.11 -33.18
C GLU A 128 -32.05 28.12 -32.92
N GLU A 129 -31.93 29.38 -33.34
CA GLU A 129 -33.12 30.24 -33.56
C GLU A 129 -33.77 29.93 -34.93
N GLY A 130 -34.23 28.68 -35.08
CA GLY A 130 -34.87 28.19 -36.30
C GLY A 130 -35.65 26.92 -36.05
N SER A 131 -36.96 27.07 -35.82
CA SER A 131 -38.00 26.03 -35.89
C SER A 131 -37.60 24.80 -36.74
N GLY A 132 -37.31 23.66 -36.11
CA GLY A 132 -36.92 22.44 -36.83
C GLY A 132 -36.80 21.15 -36.00
N SER A 133 -37.92 20.58 -35.58
CA SER A 133 -38.17 19.13 -35.48
C SER A 133 -37.40 18.25 -34.47
N SER A 134 -38.09 17.90 -33.37
CA SER A 134 -37.83 16.75 -32.49
C SER A 134 -37.55 15.42 -33.24
N LYS A 135 -38.09 15.24 -34.46
CA LYS A 135 -37.92 14.00 -35.23
C LYS A 135 -36.49 13.79 -35.75
N GLU A 136 -35.72 14.86 -35.94
CA GLU A 136 -34.33 14.75 -36.41
C GLU A 136 -33.40 14.24 -35.30
N TRP A 137 -33.64 14.68 -34.06
CA TRP A 137 -32.91 14.20 -32.87
C TRP A 137 -33.20 12.72 -32.54
N ASP A 138 -34.43 12.27 -32.74
CA ASP A 138 -34.81 10.86 -32.57
C ASP A 138 -34.07 9.96 -33.57
N GLU A 139 -33.96 10.37 -34.84
CA GLU A 139 -33.22 9.64 -35.87
C GLU A 139 -31.71 9.59 -35.58
N ILE A 140 -31.14 10.69 -35.08
CA ILE A 140 -29.72 10.76 -34.70
C ILE A 140 -29.46 9.84 -33.50
N GLY A 141 -30.32 9.86 -32.49
CA GLY A 141 -30.23 9.01 -31.30
C GLY A 141 -30.24 7.51 -31.65
N GLU A 142 -31.17 7.10 -32.51
CA GLU A 142 -31.29 5.70 -32.96
C GLU A 142 -30.02 5.23 -33.72
N LYS A 143 -29.41 6.12 -34.50
CA LYS A 143 -28.16 5.85 -35.23
C LYS A 143 -26.96 5.67 -34.31
N VAL A 144 -26.87 6.47 -33.25
CA VAL A 144 -25.82 6.38 -32.23
C VAL A 144 -25.98 5.09 -31.44
N GLU A 145 -27.20 4.76 -31.02
CA GLU A 145 -27.49 3.52 -30.28
C GLU A 145 -27.13 2.28 -31.09
N LYS A 146 -27.50 2.24 -32.39
CA LYS A 146 -27.13 1.15 -33.31
C LYS A 146 -25.61 1.01 -33.45
N LYS A 147 -24.87 2.13 -33.57
CA LYS A 147 -23.40 2.10 -33.62
C LYS A 147 -22.78 1.61 -32.32
N LEU A 148 -23.32 2.01 -31.17
CA LEU A 148 -22.83 1.60 -29.86
C LEU A 148 -23.03 0.09 -29.66
N LYS A 149 -24.24 -0.41 -29.93
CA LYS A 149 -24.57 -1.85 -29.85
C LYS A 149 -23.68 -2.70 -30.76
N ARG A 150 -23.42 -2.24 -31.99
CA ARG A 150 -22.50 -2.93 -32.91
C ARG A 150 -21.07 -3.00 -32.36
N LYS A 151 -20.55 -1.87 -31.87
CA LYS A 151 -19.19 -1.83 -31.29
C LYS A 151 -19.06 -2.71 -30.05
N ILE A 152 -20.08 -2.77 -29.21
CA ILE A 152 -20.10 -3.67 -28.03
C ILE A 152 -20.07 -5.13 -28.47
N ARG A 153 -20.85 -5.50 -29.50
CA ARG A 153 -20.85 -6.87 -30.05
C ARG A 153 -19.51 -7.26 -30.65
N GLU A 154 -18.91 -6.36 -31.44
CA GLU A 154 -17.56 -6.57 -32.00
C GLU A 154 -16.50 -6.74 -30.91
N TRP A 155 -16.64 -6.05 -29.78
CA TRP A 155 -15.72 -6.21 -28.64
C TRP A 155 -15.95 -7.53 -27.90
N ALA A 156 -17.20 -7.95 -27.71
CA ALA A 156 -17.54 -9.20 -27.03
C ALA A 156 -17.16 -10.47 -27.84
N GLU A 157 -17.09 -10.38 -29.17
CA GLU A 157 -16.67 -11.49 -30.05
C GLU A 157 -15.15 -11.53 -30.28
N LYS A 158 -14.40 -10.53 -29.77
CA LYS A 158 -12.94 -10.42 -29.91
C LYS A 158 -12.15 -10.92 -28.69
N GLU A 159 -12.83 -11.33 -27.62
CA GLU A 159 -12.29 -12.13 -26.51
C GLU A 159 -12.57 -13.62 -26.75
#